data_AF-A0A090FLX1-F1
#
_entry.id   AF-A0A090FLX1-F1
#
_cell.length_a   1.000
_cell.length_b   1.000
_cell.length_c   1.000
_cell.angle_alpha   90.00
_cell.angle_beta   90.00
_cell.angle_gamma   90.00
#
_symmetry.space_group_name_H-M   'P 1'
#
loop_
_entity.id
_entity.type
_entity.pdbx_description
1 polymer ?
#
loop_
_entity_poly.entity_id
_entity_poly.type
_entity_poly.pdbx_seq_one_letter_code
_entity_poly.pdbx_strand_id
1 'polypeptide(L)' 'MINDQHTTVKVPVGHGLKVGDMVALSPSHPCTTFDKWRLIYEIDENYNVVGAVETFF' A
#
# COMPACT_ATOMS: atom_id res chain seq x y z
N MET A 1 9.68 0.88 -10.93
CA MET A 1 10.67 1.76 -10.28
C MET A 1 9.94 2.61 -9.25
N ILE A 2 10.58 2.91 -8.12
CA ILE A 2 10.01 3.73 -7.05
C ILE A 2 10.75 5.07 -7.05
N ASN A 3 9.98 6.14 -6.97
CA ASN A 3 10.44 7.51 -6.78
C ASN A 3 9.85 8.01 -5.45
N ASP A 4 10.26 9.19 -4.97
CA ASP A 4 9.93 9.70 -3.63
C ASP A 4 8.45 9.62 -3.24
N GLN A 5 7.54 9.82 -4.21
CA GLN A 5 6.07 9.81 -3.99
C GLN A 5 5.30 9.05 -5.08
N HIS A 6 5.99 8.37 -5.99
CA HIS A 6 5.37 7.72 -7.15
C HIS A 6 6.03 6.37 -7.44
N THR A 7 5.27 5.46 -8.04
CA THR A 7 5.81 4.20 -8.57
C THR A 7 5.32 3.97 -9.99
N THR A 8 6.06 3.16 -10.73
CA THR A 8 5.66 2.72 -12.07
C THR A 8 5.25 1.25 -12.03
N VAL A 9 4.03 0.96 -12.46
CA VAL A 9 3.49 -0.39 -12.62
C VAL A 9 3.38 -0.71 -14.11
N LYS A 10 3.96 -1.83 -14.54
CA LYS A 10 3.84 -2.32 -15.92
C LYS A 10 2.62 -3.23 -16.01
N VAL A 11 1.74 -2.97 -16.98
CA VAL A 11 0.52 -3.75 -17.22
C VAL A 11 0.40 -4.16 -18.69
N PRO A 12 -0.29 -5.26 -19.02
CA PRO A 12 -0.59 -5.63 -20.40
C PRO A 12 -1.45 -4.58 -21.12
N VAL A 13 -1.37 -4.55 -22.46
CA VAL A 13 -2.27 -3.73 -23.28
C VAL A 13 -3.72 -4.17 -23.05
N GLY A 14 -4.63 -3.22 -22.84
CA GLY A 14 -6.04 -3.52 -22.57
C GLY A 14 -6.36 -3.97 -21.14
N HIS A 15 -5.40 -3.87 -20.20
CA HIS A 15 -5.58 -4.25 -18.78
C HIS A 15 -6.78 -3.59 -18.07
N GLY A 16 -7.21 -2.41 -18.51
CA GLY A 16 -8.45 -1.79 -18.03
C GLY A 16 -8.35 -0.93 -16.76
N LEU A 17 -7.18 -0.84 -16.12
CA LEU A 17 -6.92 0.10 -15.01
C LEU A 17 -7.08 1.56 -15.46
N LYS A 18 -7.72 2.35 -14.60
CA LYS A 18 -8.07 3.75 -14.84
C LYS A 18 -7.52 4.64 -13.73
N VAL A 19 -7.47 5.94 -14.02
CA VAL A 19 -7.17 6.96 -13.00
C VAL A 19 -8.24 6.91 -11.91
N GLY A 20 -7.82 6.83 -10.66
CA GLY A 20 -8.70 6.71 -9.49
C GLY A 20 -8.84 5.30 -8.94
N ASP A 21 -8.40 4.26 -9.67
CA ASP A 21 -8.40 2.89 -9.18
C ASP A 21 -7.38 2.72 -8.03
N MET A 22 -7.75 1.91 -7.03
CA MET A 22 -6.87 1.55 -5.92
C MET A 22 -6.13 0.25 -6.22
N VAL A 23 -4.84 0.20 -5.87
CA VAL A 23 -4.00 -0.99 -6.05
C VAL A 23 -3.32 -1.31 -4.71
N ALA A 24 -3.52 -2.53 -4.22
CA ALA A 24 -2.80 -3.03 -3.06
C ALA A 24 -1.41 -3.57 -3.50
N LEU A 25 -0.35 -3.11 -2.84
CA LEU A 25 1.02 -3.54 -3.10
C LEU A 25 1.64 -4.11 -1.83
N SER A 26 2.32 -5.25 -1.94
CA SER A 26 3.03 -5.87 -0.83
C SER A 26 4.54 -5.73 -1.02
N PRO A 27 5.26 -5.11 -0.08
CA PRO A 27 6.72 -5.08 -0.11
C PRO A 27 7.29 -6.46 0.23
N SER A 28 8.40 -6.84 -0.41
CA SER A 28 9.08 -8.12 -0.15
C SER A 28 9.59 -8.25 1.29
N HIS A 29 9.94 -7.12 1.92
CA HIS A 29 10.34 -7.03 3.32
C HIS A 29 9.38 -6.09 4.05
N PRO A 30 8.26 -6.59 4.59
CA PRO A 30 7.27 -5.74 5.25
C PRO A 30 7.84 -5.01 6.47
N CYS A 31 8.77 -5.63 7.21
CA CYS A 31 9.34 -4.98 8.40
C CYS A 31 10.14 -3.72 8.06
N THR A 32 10.75 -3.62 6.87
CA THR A 32 11.57 -2.45 6.49
C THR A 32 10.76 -1.25 6.04
N THR A 33 9.43 -1.35 6.01
CA THR A 33 8.55 -0.21 5.74
C THR A 33 7.84 0.31 6.98
N PHE A 34 7.92 -0.38 8.13
CA PHE A 34 7.20 0.03 9.34
C PHE A 34 7.66 1.42 9.84
N ASP A 35 8.95 1.73 9.71
CA ASP A 35 9.53 3.03 10.09
C ASP A 35 9.05 4.21 9.22
N LYS A 36 8.38 3.93 8.09
CA LYS A 36 7.83 4.95 7.19
C LYS A 36 6.41 5.37 7.54
N TRP A 37 5.75 4.66 8.46
CA TRP A 37 4.36 4.87 8.81
C TRP A 37 4.22 5.08 10.30
N ARG A 38 3.77 6.26 10.74
CA ARG A 38 3.48 6.51 12.18
C ARG A 38 2.32 5.67 12.70
N LEU A 39 1.38 5.31 11.83
CA LEU A 39 0.16 4.56 12.14
C LEU A 39 -0.12 3.58 11.00
N ILE A 40 -0.40 2.32 11.34
CA ILE A 40 -0.76 1.25 10.40
C ILE A 40 -2.16 0.78 10.74
N TYR A 41 -3.09 0.75 9.78
CA TYR A 41 -4.47 0.33 10.02
C TYR A 41 -4.65 -1.19 9.95
N GLU A 42 -5.46 -1.71 10.85
CA GLU A 42 -5.97 -3.09 10.81
C GLU A 42 -7.34 -3.10 10.15
N ILE A 43 -7.57 -4.05 9.24
CA ILE A 43 -8.80 -4.18 8.46
C ILE A 43 -9.46 -5.54 8.62
N ASP A 44 -10.78 -5.59 8.47
CA ASP A 44 -11.53 -6.84 8.32
C ASP A 44 -11.54 -7.34 6.86
N GLU A 45 -12.21 -8.47 6.61
CA GLU A 45 -12.34 -9.08 5.28
C GLU A 45 -13.12 -8.21 4.28
N ASN A 46 -13.89 -7.23 4.76
CA ASN A 46 -14.65 -6.28 3.95
C ASN A 46 -13.89 -4.96 3.75
N TYR A 47 -12.61 -4.89 4.14
CA TYR A 47 -11.75 -3.70 4.09
C TYR A 47 -12.21 -2.53 4.99
N ASN A 48 -13.02 -2.80 6.02
CA ASN A 48 -13.33 -1.79 7.03
C ASN A 48 -12.16 -1.67 8.00
N VAL A 49 -11.82 -0.44 8.40
CA VAL A 49 -10.84 -0.21 9.47
C VAL A 49 -11.45 -0.62 10.80
N VAL A 50 -10.81 -1.58 11.46
CA VAL A 50 -11.25 -2.11 12.77
C VAL A 50 -10.27 -1.78 13.90
N GLY A 51 -9.07 -1.30 13.57
CA GLY A 51 -8.04 -0.95 14.53
C GLY A 51 -6.88 -0.19 13.90
N ALA A 52 -5.91 0.18 14.73
CA ALA A 52 -4.68 0.82 14.28
C ALA A 52 -3.53 0.52 15.24
N VAL A 53 -2.35 0.34 14.67
CA VAL A 53 -1.09 0.13 15.39
C VAL A 53 -0.23 1.38 15.23
N GLU A 54 0.07 2.05 16.34
CA GLU A 54 1.03 3.15 16.38
C GLU A 54 2.46 2.60 16.44
N THR A 55 3.37 3.19 15.66
CA THR A 55 4.78 2.80 15.63
C THR A 55 5.64 3.84 16.32
N PHE A 56 6.68 3.41 17.04
CA PHE A 56 7.60 4.28 17.79
C PHE A 56 9.03 4.10 17.27
N PHE A 57 9.34 4.78 16.16
CA PHE A 57 10.66 4.80 15.52
C PHE A 57 11.29 6.19 15.56
#